data_AF-A0A383EM78-F1
#
_entry.id   AF-A0A383EM78-F1
#
_cell.length_a   1.000
_cell.length_b   1.000
_cell.length_c   1.000
_cell.angle_alpha   90.00
_cell.angle_beta   90.00
_cell.angle_gamma   90.00
#
_symmetry.space_group_name_H-M   'P 1'
#
loop_
_entity.id
_entity.type
_entity.pdbx_description
1 polymer ?
#
loop_
_entity_poly.entity_id
_entity_poly.type
_entity_poly.pdbx_seq_one_letter_code
_entity_poly.pdbx_strand_id
1 'polypeptide(L)'
;WKIWADTDPRRCGSLFEHGIDSAEKTIDQYVAWLPNIKTIFKYSESGVTDPFNGTLGEMILSEPSEMQPYINSALHQSFTHVRFKTVLEVRAADRPPKNFELAPAAFLAGLLTAPKTRAEGIDVISRWSYDDRKQLVETAHNLSLNQLGPEKKPIGDWLEFWAALALRGLNEREKIFGIKNERPLVQSFLEDVLVRGPKTIQMQSMFHKTDGSLHDFLRECCLDSAS
;
A
#
# COMPACT_ATOMS: atom_id res chain seq x y z
N TRP A 1 -4.94 -3.73 -7.32
CA TRP A 1 -6.12 -3.90 -6.43
C TRP A 1 -6.93 -5.18 -6.71
N LYS A 2 -7.58 -5.34 -7.87
CA LYS A 2 -8.50 -6.47 -8.16
C LYS A 2 -7.90 -7.87 -7.97
N ILE A 3 -6.65 -8.08 -8.38
CA ILE A 3 -5.96 -9.37 -8.20
C ILE A 3 -5.85 -9.72 -6.71
N TRP A 4 -5.35 -8.78 -5.88
CA TRP A 4 -5.19 -9.01 -4.44
C TRP A 4 -6.51 -9.31 -3.73
N ALA A 5 -7.60 -8.63 -4.12
CA ALA A 5 -8.94 -8.88 -3.59
C ALA A 5 -9.49 -10.28 -3.93
N ASP A 6 -8.98 -10.91 -5.00
CA ASP A 6 -9.41 -12.23 -5.49
C ASP A 6 -8.37 -13.35 -5.22
N THR A 7 -7.29 -13.06 -4.47
CA THR A 7 -6.23 -14.04 -4.16
C THR A 7 -6.62 -14.94 -2.97
N ASP A 8 -6.81 -14.35 -1.78
CA ASP A 8 -7.22 -15.06 -0.57
C ASP A 8 -7.82 -14.02 0.41
N PRO A 9 -9.15 -13.96 0.54
CA PRO A 9 -9.82 -12.96 1.37
C PRO A 9 -9.54 -13.12 2.86
N ARG A 10 -8.90 -14.20 3.33
CA ARG A 10 -8.53 -14.39 4.74
C ARG A 10 -7.21 -13.73 5.13
N ARG A 11 -6.37 -13.34 4.15
CA ARG A 11 -5.03 -12.78 4.40
C ARG A 11 -4.68 -11.57 3.54
N CYS A 12 -5.46 -11.29 2.50
CA CYS A 12 -5.30 -10.13 1.62
C CYS A 12 -6.29 -9.02 2.00
N GLY A 13 -6.16 -7.84 1.40
CA GLY A 13 -7.08 -6.72 1.66
C GLY A 13 -6.61 -5.76 2.75
N SER A 14 -7.47 -4.85 3.16
CA SER A 14 -7.22 -3.87 4.21
C SER A 14 -7.35 -4.49 5.59
N LEU A 15 -6.68 -3.91 6.58
CA LEU A 15 -6.83 -4.35 7.98
C LEU A 15 -8.28 -4.19 8.48
N PHE A 16 -9.03 -3.19 7.98
CA PHE A 16 -10.43 -2.96 8.33
C PHE A 16 -11.35 -4.12 7.91
N GLU A 17 -11.08 -4.74 6.76
CA GLU A 17 -11.83 -5.92 6.28
C GLU A 17 -11.61 -7.14 7.18
N HIS A 18 -10.56 -7.15 7.99
CA HIS A 18 -10.25 -8.17 8.98
C HIS A 18 -10.71 -7.82 10.41
N GLY A 19 -11.48 -6.75 10.58
CA GLY A 19 -11.95 -6.29 11.90
C GLY A 19 -10.86 -5.63 12.75
N ILE A 20 -9.77 -5.18 12.12
CA ILE A 20 -8.68 -4.43 12.76
C ILE A 20 -8.92 -2.94 12.46
N ASP A 21 -9.75 -2.32 13.28
CA ASP A 21 -10.35 -1.00 13.06
C ASP A 21 -10.12 -0.01 14.22
N SER A 22 -9.51 -0.45 15.31
CA SER A 22 -9.22 0.38 16.48
C SER A 22 -7.76 0.82 16.48
N ALA A 23 -7.52 2.13 16.46
CA ALA A 23 -6.16 2.68 16.55
C ALA A 23 -5.45 2.26 17.84
N GLU A 24 -6.15 2.24 18.97
CA GLU A 24 -5.60 1.88 20.28
C GLU A 24 -5.34 0.38 20.41
N LYS A 25 -6.17 -0.46 19.77
CA LYS A 25 -6.10 -1.92 19.86
C LYS A 25 -5.56 -2.59 18.60
N THR A 26 -4.92 -1.85 17.70
CA THR A 26 -4.50 -2.37 16.39
C THR A 26 -3.60 -3.60 16.54
N ILE A 27 -2.64 -3.57 17.48
CA ILE A 27 -1.74 -4.69 17.71
C ILE A 27 -2.48 -5.89 18.30
N ASP A 28 -3.33 -5.68 19.31
CA ASP A 28 -4.11 -6.76 19.93
C ASP A 28 -5.04 -7.43 18.91
N GLN A 29 -5.75 -6.64 18.10
CA GLN A 29 -6.62 -7.13 17.03
C GLN A 29 -5.81 -7.89 15.97
N TYR A 30 -4.63 -7.41 15.59
CA TYR A 30 -3.75 -8.10 14.63
C TYR A 30 -3.24 -9.44 15.17
N VAL A 31 -2.81 -9.48 16.44
CA VAL A 31 -2.35 -10.70 17.13
C VAL A 31 -3.50 -11.69 17.36
N ALA A 32 -4.73 -11.20 17.56
CA ALA A 32 -5.91 -12.05 17.64
C ALA A 32 -6.31 -12.64 16.27
N TRP A 33 -6.15 -11.87 15.18
CA TRP A 33 -6.53 -12.29 13.83
C TRP A 33 -5.55 -13.29 13.21
N LEU A 34 -4.26 -12.96 13.20
CA LEU A 34 -3.23 -13.69 12.45
C LEU A 34 -3.20 -15.21 12.72
N PRO A 35 -3.31 -15.69 13.98
CA PRO A 35 -3.27 -17.12 14.28
C PRO A 35 -4.39 -17.94 13.63
N ASN A 36 -5.51 -17.31 13.26
CA ASN A 36 -6.67 -18.01 12.70
C ASN A 36 -6.55 -18.28 11.19
N ILE A 37 -5.54 -17.73 10.53
CA ILE A 37 -5.33 -17.90 9.09
C ILE A 37 -4.77 -19.29 8.82
N LYS A 38 -5.14 -19.91 7.70
CA LYS A 38 -4.56 -21.20 7.29
C LYS A 38 -3.09 -21.05 6.90
N THR A 39 -2.27 -22.00 7.29
CA THR A 39 -0.85 -22.02 6.94
C THR A 39 -0.66 -22.46 5.50
N ILE A 40 0.28 -21.81 4.80
CA ILE A 40 0.77 -22.22 3.47
C ILE A 40 2.04 -23.07 3.65
N PHE A 41 3.00 -22.54 4.42
CA PHE A 41 4.26 -23.21 4.75
C PHE A 41 4.72 -22.84 6.15
N LYS A 42 5.64 -23.62 6.70
CA LYS A 42 6.51 -23.22 7.81
C LYS A 42 7.96 -23.21 7.31
N TYR A 43 8.81 -22.38 7.90
CA TYR A 43 10.24 -22.45 7.62
C TYR A 43 11.08 -22.40 8.88
N SER A 44 12.23 -23.07 8.85
CA SER A 44 13.26 -23.05 9.89
C SER A 44 14.18 -21.83 9.76
N GLU A 45 15.08 -21.62 10.71
CA GLU A 45 16.13 -20.59 10.59
C GLU A 45 17.00 -20.73 9.34
N SER A 46 17.20 -21.95 8.84
CA SER A 46 17.95 -22.20 7.60
C SER A 46 17.17 -21.89 6.33
N GLY A 47 15.91 -21.47 6.43
CA GLY A 47 15.04 -21.12 5.30
C GLY A 47 14.44 -22.31 4.56
N VAL A 48 14.61 -23.54 5.08
CA VAL A 48 13.96 -24.73 4.54
C VAL A 48 12.46 -24.62 4.78
N THR A 49 11.65 -24.77 3.72
CA THR A 49 10.19 -24.64 3.78
C THR A 49 9.51 -25.99 3.71
N ASP A 50 8.59 -26.25 4.63
CA ASP A 50 7.73 -27.43 4.65
C ASP A 50 6.25 -27.04 4.64
N PRO A 51 5.37 -27.84 4.00
CA PRO A 51 3.93 -27.64 4.15
C PRO A 51 3.49 -27.91 5.59
N PHE A 52 2.49 -27.19 6.06
CA PHE A 52 1.87 -27.43 7.37
C PHE A 52 0.35 -27.38 7.22
N ASN A 53 -0.33 -28.48 7.55
CA ASN A 53 -1.78 -28.56 7.49
C ASN A 53 -2.39 -28.10 8.81
N GLY A 54 -2.75 -26.82 8.89
CA GLY A 54 -3.32 -26.20 10.09
C GLY A 54 -3.44 -24.70 9.93
N THR A 55 -3.65 -24.02 11.05
CA THR A 55 -3.63 -22.56 11.16
C THR A 55 -2.23 -22.06 11.53
N LEU A 56 -1.99 -20.76 11.34
CA LEU A 56 -0.73 -20.12 11.75
C LEU A 56 -0.51 -20.25 13.25
N GLY A 57 -1.55 -20.21 14.08
CA GLY A 57 -1.46 -20.44 15.52
C GLY A 57 -1.04 -21.86 15.86
N GLU A 58 -1.65 -22.86 15.23
CA GLU A 58 -1.26 -24.27 15.38
C GLU A 58 0.18 -24.50 14.94
N MET A 59 0.62 -23.86 13.84
CA MET A 59 2.00 -23.90 13.37
C MET A 59 2.97 -23.34 14.41
N ILE A 60 2.71 -22.15 14.93
CA ILE A 60 3.56 -21.49 15.94
C ILE A 60 3.73 -22.36 17.19
N LEU A 61 2.67 -23.04 17.60
CA LEU A 61 2.67 -23.89 18.80
C LEU A 61 3.18 -25.33 18.56
N SER A 62 3.37 -25.72 17.30
CA SER A 62 3.72 -27.11 16.95
C SER A 62 5.11 -27.54 17.42
N GLU A 63 6.03 -26.60 17.58
CA GLU A 63 7.41 -26.87 18.02
C GLU A 63 7.96 -25.67 18.81
N PRO A 64 7.88 -25.71 20.16
CA PRO A 64 8.25 -24.57 21.00
C PRO A 64 9.69 -24.08 20.83
N SER A 65 10.63 -24.96 20.45
CA SER A 65 12.02 -24.58 20.16
C SER A 65 12.17 -23.72 18.88
N GLU A 66 11.23 -23.83 17.94
CA GLU A 66 11.23 -23.12 16.64
C GLU A 66 10.19 -21.97 16.60
N MET A 67 9.71 -21.54 17.77
CA MET A 67 8.62 -20.56 17.87
C MET A 67 8.94 -19.26 17.13
N GLN A 68 10.16 -18.73 17.25
CA GLN A 68 10.53 -17.46 16.63
C GLN A 68 10.57 -17.53 15.08
N PRO A 69 11.21 -18.53 14.45
CA PRO A 69 11.06 -18.80 13.02
C PRO A 69 9.61 -18.95 12.57
N TYR A 70 8.77 -19.66 13.33
CA TYR A 70 7.37 -19.87 12.97
C TYR A 70 6.52 -18.60 13.11
N ILE A 71 6.76 -17.75 14.11
CA ILE A 71 6.16 -16.41 14.20
C ILE A 71 6.54 -15.58 12.97
N ASN A 72 7.81 -15.59 12.58
CA ASN A 72 8.25 -14.87 11.37
C ASN A 72 7.54 -15.42 10.12
N SER A 73 7.43 -16.75 10.02
CA SER A 73 6.73 -17.41 8.92
C SER A 73 5.26 -17.01 8.87
N ALA A 74 4.58 -16.93 10.01
CA ALA A 74 3.20 -16.47 10.11
C ALA A 74 3.05 -15.01 9.63
N LEU A 75 3.92 -14.11 10.08
CA LEU A 75 3.90 -12.70 9.65
C LEU A 75 4.13 -12.55 8.14
N HIS A 76 4.93 -13.42 7.52
CA HIS A 76 5.20 -13.37 6.08
C HIS A 76 4.02 -13.86 5.23
N GLN A 77 3.07 -14.55 5.85
CA GLN A 77 1.88 -15.13 5.23
C GLN A 77 0.62 -14.27 5.40
N SER A 78 0.74 -13.08 5.98
CA SER A 78 -0.23 -11.98 5.83
C SER A 78 0.13 -11.17 4.59
N PHE A 79 -0.83 -10.87 3.72
CA PHE A 79 -0.64 -10.10 2.49
C PHE A 79 -1.60 -8.90 2.42
N THR A 80 -1.84 -8.28 3.57
CA THR A 80 -2.67 -7.09 3.69
C THR A 80 -2.03 -5.85 3.03
N HIS A 81 -2.82 -4.82 2.76
CA HIS A 81 -2.34 -3.55 2.18
C HIS A 81 -1.27 -2.85 3.03
N VAL A 82 -1.33 -3.08 4.35
CA VAL A 82 -0.34 -2.65 5.33
C VAL A 82 -0.01 -3.86 6.20
N ARG A 83 1.27 -4.16 6.38
CA ARG A 83 1.72 -5.33 7.15
C ARG A 83 2.70 -4.94 8.24
N PHE A 84 2.48 -5.47 9.43
CA PHE A 84 3.35 -5.28 10.59
C PHE A 84 4.37 -6.43 10.69
N LYS A 85 5.63 -6.05 10.80
CA LYS A 85 6.76 -6.91 11.21
C LYS A 85 7.59 -6.11 12.23
N THR A 86 8.92 -6.27 12.21
CA THR A 86 9.85 -5.29 12.80
C THR A 86 9.79 -3.92 12.10
N VAL A 87 9.14 -3.85 10.94
CA VAL A 87 8.90 -2.65 10.14
C VAL A 87 7.42 -2.58 9.72
N LEU A 88 6.97 -1.41 9.32
CA LEU A 88 5.69 -1.22 8.64
C LEU A 88 5.91 -1.32 7.12
N GLU A 89 5.26 -2.30 6.49
CA GLU A 89 5.28 -2.43 5.03
C GLU A 89 3.97 -1.85 4.45
N VAL A 90 4.07 -0.89 3.53
CA VAL A 90 2.94 -0.39 2.74
C VAL A 90 2.99 -1.01 1.36
N ARG A 91 1.92 -1.72 0.96
CA ARG A 91 1.94 -2.72 -0.12
C ARG A 91 0.90 -2.49 -1.23
N ALA A 92 0.14 -1.40 -1.15
CA ALA A 92 -1.01 -1.17 -2.02
C ALA A 92 -0.68 -0.43 -3.35
N ALA A 93 0.52 0.13 -3.48
CA ALA A 93 0.90 0.88 -4.68
C ALA A 93 1.30 -0.06 -5.82
N ASP A 94 0.73 0.19 -7.01
CA ASP A 94 1.25 -0.37 -8.26
C ASP A 94 2.63 0.21 -8.55
N ARG A 95 3.44 -0.51 -9.34
CA ARG A 95 4.75 -0.02 -9.78
C ARG A 95 4.57 1.23 -10.65
N PRO A 96 5.19 2.37 -10.31
CA PRO A 96 5.17 3.56 -11.15
C PRO A 96 5.90 3.35 -12.49
N PRO A 97 5.63 4.20 -13.50
CA PRO A 97 6.44 4.27 -14.70
C PRO A 97 7.90 4.56 -14.41
N LYS A 98 8.76 4.29 -15.40
CA LYS A 98 10.19 4.61 -15.36
C LYS A 98 10.44 6.07 -14.94
N ASN A 99 11.49 6.30 -14.17
CA ASN A 99 11.90 7.58 -13.56
C ASN A 99 11.03 8.05 -12.38
N PHE A 100 9.99 7.32 -12.02
CA PHE A 100 9.11 7.61 -10.88
C PHE A 100 9.10 6.50 -9.83
N GLU A 101 10.07 5.59 -9.87
CA GLU A 101 10.14 4.42 -8.98
C GLU A 101 10.16 4.81 -7.51
N LEU A 102 10.77 5.95 -7.17
CA LEU A 102 10.85 6.47 -5.81
C LEU A 102 9.64 7.32 -5.39
N ALA A 103 8.72 7.63 -6.31
CA ALA A 103 7.59 8.51 -6.02
C ALA A 103 6.69 7.97 -4.88
N PRO A 104 6.32 6.67 -4.82
CA PRO A 104 5.54 6.13 -3.70
C PRO A 104 6.29 6.20 -2.37
N ALA A 105 7.59 5.94 -2.37
CA ALA A 105 8.41 6.00 -1.17
C ALA A 105 8.52 7.44 -0.63
N ALA A 106 8.77 8.42 -1.51
CA ALA A 106 8.82 9.83 -1.14
C ALA A 106 7.44 10.35 -0.68
N PHE A 107 6.36 9.95 -1.34
CA PHE A 107 4.99 10.28 -0.92
C PHE A 107 4.72 9.82 0.52
N LEU A 108 4.99 8.54 0.81
CA LEU A 108 4.79 7.96 2.13
C LEU A 108 5.75 8.53 3.18
N ALA A 109 7.00 8.81 2.81
CA ALA A 109 7.96 9.46 3.70
C ALA A 109 7.43 10.83 4.14
N GLY A 110 6.97 11.66 3.20
CA GLY A 110 6.35 12.95 3.50
C GLY A 110 5.21 12.84 4.52
N LEU A 111 4.29 11.90 4.34
CA LEU A 111 3.14 11.72 5.21
C LEU A 111 3.47 11.13 6.59
N LEU A 112 4.31 10.10 6.64
CA LEU A 112 4.45 9.25 7.82
C LEU A 112 5.58 9.68 8.75
N THR A 113 6.55 10.43 8.23
CA THR A 113 7.82 10.64 8.93
C THR A 113 8.14 12.13 9.16
N ALA A 114 7.16 13.00 8.97
CA ALA A 114 7.19 14.41 9.35
C ALA A 114 6.12 14.65 10.45
N PRO A 115 6.49 14.97 11.70
CA PRO A 115 5.56 14.97 12.84
C PRO A 115 4.35 15.89 12.70
N LYS A 116 4.51 17.13 12.20
CA LYS A 116 3.40 18.08 12.05
C LYS A 116 2.45 17.61 10.95
N THR A 117 3.02 17.23 9.81
CA THR A 117 2.28 16.67 8.68
C THR A 117 1.51 15.41 9.08
N ARG A 118 2.14 14.51 9.84
CA ARG A 118 1.49 13.29 10.34
C ARG A 118 0.35 13.61 11.31
N ALA A 119 0.53 14.59 12.20
CA ALA A 119 -0.53 15.01 13.12
C ALA A 119 -1.75 15.57 12.37
N GLU A 120 -1.53 16.39 11.34
CA GLU A 120 -2.60 16.90 10.46
C GLU A 120 -3.33 15.75 9.74
N GLY A 121 -2.58 14.79 9.19
CA GLY A 121 -3.16 13.61 8.56
C GLY A 121 -3.98 12.75 9.54
N ILE A 122 -3.48 12.57 10.77
CA ILE A 122 -4.19 11.84 11.83
C ILE A 122 -5.51 12.53 12.19
N ASP A 123 -5.52 13.86 12.34
CA ASP A 123 -6.75 14.62 12.61
C ASP A 123 -7.81 14.36 11.54
N VAL A 124 -7.42 14.40 10.26
CA VAL A 124 -8.35 14.10 9.15
C VAL A 124 -8.90 12.68 9.24
N ILE A 125 -8.04 11.66 9.29
CA ILE A 125 -8.51 10.26 9.26
C ILE A 125 -9.25 9.86 10.54
N SER A 126 -9.02 10.57 11.65
CA SER A 126 -9.73 10.31 12.92
C SER A 126 -11.23 10.63 12.82
N ARG A 127 -11.61 11.53 11.90
CA ARG A 127 -13.02 11.87 11.63
C ARG A 127 -13.74 10.86 10.74
N TRP A 128 -13.00 10.02 10.02
CA TRP A 128 -13.60 9.05 9.11
C TRP A 128 -14.23 7.89 9.87
N SER A 129 -15.52 7.71 9.62
CA SER A 129 -16.31 6.60 10.15
C SER A 129 -15.86 5.25 9.58
N TYR A 130 -16.41 4.16 10.13
CA TYR A 130 -16.24 2.82 9.56
C TYR A 130 -16.71 2.76 8.10
N ASP A 131 -17.88 3.35 7.81
CA ASP A 131 -18.45 3.37 6.47
C ASP A 131 -17.60 4.20 5.50
N ASP A 132 -17.01 5.31 5.94
CA ASP A 132 -16.07 6.09 5.12
C ASP A 132 -14.85 5.26 4.72
N ARG A 133 -14.29 4.50 5.66
CA ARG A 133 -13.12 3.64 5.42
C ARG A 133 -13.46 2.49 4.48
N LYS A 134 -14.62 1.88 4.67
CA LYS A 134 -15.14 0.84 3.78
C LYS A 134 -15.37 1.39 2.37
N GLN A 135 -15.99 2.56 2.26
CA GLN A 135 -16.18 3.23 0.98
C GLN A 135 -14.86 3.52 0.27
N LEU A 136 -13.82 3.95 1.01
CA LEU A 136 -12.49 4.17 0.43
C LEU A 136 -11.90 2.89 -0.18
N VAL A 137 -12.04 1.75 0.51
CA VAL A 137 -11.61 0.42 0.02
C VAL A 137 -12.39 0.03 -1.24
N GLU A 138 -13.71 0.21 -1.24
CA GLU A 138 -14.56 -0.09 -2.40
C GLU A 138 -14.22 0.80 -3.61
N THR A 139 -13.99 2.09 -3.39
CA THR A 139 -13.66 3.04 -4.45
C THR A 139 -12.32 2.74 -5.12
N ALA A 140 -11.37 2.10 -4.43
CA ALA A 140 -10.08 1.69 -5.01
C ALA A 140 -10.21 0.66 -6.16
N HIS A 141 -11.38 0.06 -6.37
CA HIS A 141 -11.68 -0.76 -7.55
C HIS A 141 -11.90 0.06 -8.84
N ASN A 142 -11.95 1.39 -8.75
CA ASN A 142 -12.20 2.30 -9.86
C ASN A 142 -11.06 3.33 -10.00
N LEU A 143 -10.70 3.67 -11.24
CA LEU A 143 -9.64 4.64 -11.54
C LEU A 143 -10.17 6.09 -11.66
N SER A 144 -11.48 6.31 -11.58
CA SER A 144 -12.08 7.64 -11.67
C SER A 144 -11.91 8.41 -10.36
N LEU A 145 -11.30 9.59 -10.47
CA LEU A 145 -11.14 10.52 -9.34
C LEU A 145 -12.46 11.16 -8.89
N ASN A 146 -13.53 11.03 -9.69
CA ASN A 146 -14.84 11.58 -9.36
C ASN A 146 -15.67 10.67 -8.45
N GLN A 147 -15.22 9.44 -8.22
CA GLN A 147 -15.89 8.54 -7.27
C GLN A 147 -15.88 9.15 -5.88
N LEU A 148 -16.96 8.94 -5.15
CA LEU A 148 -17.06 9.42 -3.77
C LEU A 148 -16.23 8.53 -2.85
N GLY A 149 -15.44 9.16 -2.00
CA GLY A 149 -14.74 8.54 -0.88
C GLY A 149 -15.28 9.03 0.46
N PRO A 150 -14.43 9.02 1.50
CA PRO A 150 -14.76 9.52 2.83
C PRO A 150 -15.43 10.89 2.82
N GLU A 151 -16.37 11.10 3.74
CA GLU A 151 -17.13 12.35 3.89
C GLU A 151 -17.94 12.72 2.63
N LYS A 152 -18.21 11.75 1.74
CA LYS A 152 -18.87 11.96 0.44
C LYS A 152 -18.15 12.97 -0.46
N LYS A 153 -16.83 13.10 -0.30
CA LYS A 153 -16.00 13.92 -1.18
C LYS A 153 -15.43 13.10 -2.33
N PRO A 154 -15.25 13.68 -3.53
CA PRO A 154 -14.51 13.03 -4.61
C PRO A 154 -13.12 12.57 -4.15
N ILE A 155 -12.67 11.41 -4.63
CA ILE A 155 -11.31 10.92 -4.38
C ILE A 155 -10.26 11.87 -4.94
N GLY A 156 -10.55 12.60 -6.01
CA GLY A 156 -9.68 13.65 -6.54
C GLY A 156 -9.34 14.73 -5.52
N ASP A 157 -10.34 15.21 -4.77
CA ASP A 157 -10.16 16.20 -3.71
C ASP A 157 -9.29 15.65 -2.59
N TRP A 158 -9.51 14.38 -2.20
CA TRP A 158 -8.65 13.71 -1.23
C TRP A 158 -7.23 13.52 -1.76
N LEU A 159 -7.05 13.16 -3.03
CA LEU A 159 -5.74 13.02 -3.64
C LEU A 159 -4.99 14.34 -3.66
N GLU A 160 -5.65 15.45 -3.99
CA GLU A 160 -5.07 16.80 -3.93
C GLU A 160 -4.63 17.14 -2.50
N PHE A 161 -5.50 16.90 -1.51
CA PHE A 161 -5.18 17.11 -0.10
C PHE A 161 -3.94 16.31 0.33
N TRP A 162 -3.93 15.00 0.08
CA TRP A 162 -2.83 14.11 0.48
C TRP A 162 -1.54 14.41 -0.29
N ALA A 163 -1.63 14.79 -1.57
CA ALA A 163 -0.50 15.25 -2.36
C ALA A 163 0.13 16.52 -1.76
N ALA A 164 -0.69 17.53 -1.47
CA ALA A 164 -0.22 18.76 -0.85
C ALA A 164 0.39 18.50 0.53
N LEU A 165 -0.23 17.62 1.33
CA LEU A 165 0.26 17.25 2.66
C LEU A 165 1.60 16.51 2.58
N ALA A 166 1.74 15.51 1.70
CA ALA A 166 2.99 14.77 1.51
C ALA A 166 4.14 15.71 1.11
N LEU A 167 3.87 16.64 0.20
CA LEU A 167 4.86 17.62 -0.26
C LEU A 167 5.27 18.61 0.85
N ARG A 168 4.36 18.99 1.75
CA ARG A 168 4.71 19.76 2.96
C ARG A 168 5.56 18.93 3.93
N GLY A 169 5.23 17.66 4.08
CA GLY A 169 6.00 16.73 4.91
C GLY A 169 7.43 16.53 4.45
N LEU A 170 7.68 16.49 3.14
CA LEU A 170 9.04 16.42 2.59
C LEU A 170 9.85 17.69 2.91
N ASN A 171 9.22 18.87 2.84
CA ASN A 171 9.86 20.13 3.25
C ASN A 171 10.11 20.20 4.77
N GLU A 172 9.22 19.62 5.57
CA GLU A 172 9.40 19.53 7.02
C GLU A 172 10.57 18.60 7.37
N ARG A 173 10.63 17.42 6.74
CA ARG A 173 11.69 16.42 6.96
C ARG A 173 13.07 16.91 6.55
N GLU A 174 13.18 17.63 5.44
CA GLU A 174 14.42 18.29 5.03
C GLU A 174 15.06 19.03 6.20
N LYS A 175 14.26 19.83 6.92
CA LYS A 175 14.69 20.64 8.06
C LYS A 175 15.00 19.80 9.30
N ILE A 176 14.18 18.79 9.58
CA ILE A 176 14.34 17.93 10.76
C ILE A 176 15.62 17.08 10.67
N PHE A 177 15.90 16.52 9.50
CA PHE A 177 17.00 15.58 9.30
C PHE A 177 18.26 16.23 8.72
N GLY A 178 18.19 17.49 8.27
CA GLY A 178 19.32 18.16 7.62
C GLY A 178 19.74 17.49 6.32
N ILE A 179 18.78 16.93 5.58
CA ILE A 179 19.01 16.20 4.33
C ILE A 179 18.63 17.06 3.12
N LYS A 180 19.06 16.65 1.92
CA LYS A 180 18.57 17.25 0.68
C LYS A 180 17.06 17.00 0.55
N ASN A 181 16.31 18.01 0.13
CA ASN A 181 14.87 17.89 -0.06
C ASN A 181 14.54 16.81 -1.10
N GLU A 182 13.69 15.85 -0.69
CA GLU A 182 13.25 14.71 -1.49
C GLU A 182 11.99 15.01 -2.32
N ARG A 183 11.40 16.20 -2.19
CA ARG A 183 10.23 16.67 -2.95
C ARG A 183 10.35 16.46 -4.46
N PRO A 184 11.50 16.69 -5.13
CA PRO A 184 11.65 16.44 -6.56
C PRO A 184 11.42 14.98 -6.98
N LEU A 185 11.50 14.01 -6.06
CA LEU A 185 11.27 12.59 -6.35
C LEU A 185 9.80 12.27 -6.62
N VAL A 186 8.87 13.17 -6.28
CA VAL A 186 7.43 12.88 -6.31
C VAL A 186 6.57 14.03 -6.85
N GLN A 187 7.04 15.28 -6.77
CA GLN A 187 6.23 16.44 -7.12
C GLN A 187 5.68 16.38 -8.56
N SER A 188 6.54 16.18 -9.55
CA SER A 188 6.12 16.13 -10.95
C SER A 188 5.22 14.93 -11.24
N PHE A 189 5.35 13.82 -10.49
CA PHE A 189 4.44 12.69 -10.59
C PHE A 189 3.03 13.05 -10.09
N LEU A 190 2.94 13.72 -8.93
CA LEU A 190 1.66 14.10 -8.34
C LEU A 190 0.94 15.16 -9.18
N GLU A 191 1.65 16.21 -9.59
CA GLU A 191 1.12 17.28 -10.46
C GLU A 191 0.55 16.67 -11.74
N ASP A 192 1.27 15.72 -12.31
CA ASP A 192 0.83 15.02 -13.51
C ASP A 192 -0.44 14.20 -13.29
N VAL A 193 -0.51 13.42 -12.22
CA VAL A 193 -1.68 12.58 -11.91
C VAL A 193 -2.90 13.43 -11.59
N LEU A 194 -2.73 14.57 -10.91
CA LEU A 194 -3.81 15.49 -10.59
C LEU A 194 -4.39 16.13 -11.86
N VAL A 195 -3.55 16.49 -12.83
CA VAL A 195 -3.99 17.16 -14.07
C VAL A 195 -4.49 16.17 -15.12
N ARG A 196 -3.81 15.03 -15.30
CA ARG A 196 -4.04 14.09 -16.41
C ARG A 196 -4.69 12.78 -15.97
N GLY A 197 -4.98 12.61 -14.69
CA GLY A 197 -5.51 11.39 -14.11
C GLY A 197 -4.46 10.30 -13.90
N PRO A 198 -4.85 9.10 -13.40
CA PRO A 198 -3.91 8.02 -13.11
C PRO A 198 -3.06 7.60 -14.32
N LYS A 199 -1.78 7.27 -14.07
CA LYS A 199 -0.83 6.84 -15.12
C LYS A 199 -1.33 5.68 -15.96
N THR A 200 -2.09 4.76 -15.36
CA THR A 200 -2.71 3.64 -16.09
C THR A 200 -3.70 4.10 -17.15
N ILE A 201 -4.55 5.10 -16.87
CA ILE A 201 -5.47 5.67 -17.87
C ILE A 201 -4.69 6.40 -18.95
N GLN A 202 -3.65 7.15 -18.58
CA GLN A 202 -2.78 7.82 -19.54
C GLN A 202 -2.13 6.80 -20.49
N MET A 203 -1.60 5.70 -19.96
CA MET A 203 -0.98 4.62 -20.74
C MET A 203 -1.98 3.95 -21.69
N GLN A 204 -3.17 3.63 -21.20
CA GLN A 204 -4.24 3.09 -22.06
C GLN A 204 -4.59 4.09 -23.16
N SER A 205 -4.70 5.38 -22.85
CA SER A 205 -5.01 6.42 -23.84
C SER A 205 -3.91 6.58 -24.88
N MET A 206 -2.63 6.36 -24.52
CA MET A 206 -1.53 6.33 -25.48
C MET A 206 -1.66 5.12 -26.40
N PHE A 207 -1.92 3.93 -25.87
CA PHE A 207 -2.13 2.73 -26.67
C PHE A 207 -3.32 2.87 -27.65
N HIS A 208 -4.45 3.42 -27.22
CA HIS A 208 -5.61 3.62 -28.11
C HIS A 208 -5.34 4.62 -29.24
N LYS A 209 -4.30 5.46 -29.13
CA LYS A 209 -3.85 6.35 -30.21
C LYS A 209 -2.87 5.68 -31.16
N THR A 210 -2.32 4.53 -30.79
CA THR A 210 -1.52 3.71 -31.69
C THR A 210 -2.44 2.78 -32.46
N ASP A 211 -2.39 2.79 -33.79
CA ASP A 211 -3.07 1.81 -34.64
C ASP A 211 -2.33 0.45 -34.66
N GLY A 212 -1.45 0.20 -33.69
CA GLY A 212 -0.54 -0.93 -33.62
C GLY A 212 -1.02 -2.06 -32.71
N SER A 213 -0.28 -3.17 -32.71
CA SER A 213 -0.55 -4.26 -31.78
C SER A 213 -0.11 -3.91 -30.36
N LEU A 214 -0.75 -4.51 -29.35
CA LEU A 214 -0.32 -4.37 -27.95
C LEU A 214 1.14 -4.80 -27.77
N HIS A 215 1.57 -5.85 -28.48
CA HIS A 215 2.94 -6.34 -28.41
C HIS A 215 3.94 -5.28 -28.89
N ASP A 216 3.65 -4.57 -29.97
CA ASP A 216 4.54 -3.52 -30.49
C ASP A 216 4.55 -2.30 -29.57
N PHE A 217 3.38 -1.90 -29.07
CA PHE A 217 3.28 -0.83 -28.07
C PHE A 217 4.09 -1.12 -26.81
N LEU A 218 4.00 -2.34 -26.25
CA LEU A 218 4.79 -2.74 -25.08
C LEU A 218 6.28 -2.77 -25.39
N ARG A 219 6.67 -3.15 -26.60
CA ARG A 219 8.07 -3.14 -27.03
C ARG A 219 8.64 -1.72 -27.07
N GLU A 220 7.87 -0.77 -27.58
CA GLU A 220 8.30 0.64 -27.68
C GLU A 220 8.25 1.38 -26.34
N CYS A 221 7.21 1.14 -25.54
CA CYS A 221 6.96 1.89 -24.31
C CYS A 221 7.62 1.27 -23.06
N CYS A 222 7.90 -0.03 -23.05
CA CYS A 222 8.36 -0.75 -21.86
C CYS A 222 9.74 -1.39 -22.00
N LEU A 223 10.24 -1.60 -23.23
CA LEU A 223 11.64 -1.97 -23.41
C LEU A 223 12.40 -0.69 -23.70
N ASP A 224 13.50 -0.51 -22.97
CA ASP A 224 14.47 0.51 -23.29
C ASP A 224 14.87 0.30 -24.75
N SER A 225 14.42 1.17 -25.65
CA SER A 225 15.17 1.40 -26.88
C SER A 225 16.55 1.82 -26.39
N ALA A 226 17.48 0.86 -26.41
CA ALA A 226 18.88 1.08 -26.13
C ALA A 226 19.37 2.12 -27.15
N SER A 227 19.38 3.37 -26.73
CA SER A 227 19.97 4.50 -27.41
C SER A 227 21.10 5.05 -26.55
#